data_AF-A0A1A7C247-F1
#
_entry.id   AF-A0A1A7C247-F1
#
_cell.length_a   1.000
_cell.length_b   1.000
_cell.length_c   1.000
_cell.angle_alpha   90.00
_cell.angle_beta   90.00
_cell.angle_gamma   90.00
#
_symmetry.space_group_name_H-M   'P 1'
#
loop_
_entity.id
_entity.type
_entity.pdbx_description
1 polymer ?
#
loop_
_entity_poly.entity_id
_entity_poly.type
_entity_poly.pdbx_seq_one_letter_code
_entity_poly.pdbx_strand_id
1 'polypeptide(L)' 'MHSTSSKDDVVEGNSRNDTATAQLVEQGVEFHKVLGRTVATAYLKEHHVPTEVIYRILSSSAARRQSPPSRTPPRC' A
#
# COMPACT_ATOMS: atom_id res chain seq x y z
N MET A 1 -6.03 -11.12 49.04
CA MET A 1 -6.85 -11.80 48.00
C MET A 1 -6.37 -11.27 46.67
N HIS A 2 -5.62 -12.09 45.91
CA HIS A 2 -5.16 -11.74 44.57
C HIS A 2 -6.13 -12.36 43.57
N SER A 3 -6.88 -11.52 42.86
CA SER A 3 -7.85 -11.94 41.85
C SER A 3 -7.25 -11.80 40.45
N THR A 4 -7.33 -12.88 39.70
CA THR A 4 -6.90 -13.09 38.31
C THR A 4 -7.88 -12.48 37.30
N SER A 5 -7.40 -11.79 36.25
CA SER A 5 -8.03 -11.72 34.90
C SER A 5 -7.10 -10.93 33.96
N SER A 6 -6.33 -11.55 33.07
CA SER A 6 -6.71 -12.04 31.73
C SER A 6 -7.15 -10.94 30.76
N LYS A 7 -6.20 -10.48 29.93
CA LYS A 7 -6.38 -10.15 28.51
C LYS A 7 -5.05 -9.83 27.84
N ASP A 8 -4.53 -10.82 27.13
CA ASP A 8 -4.29 -10.79 25.67
C ASP A 8 -4.73 -9.44 25.04
N ASP A 9 -3.90 -8.67 24.34
CA ASP A 9 -3.35 -9.00 23.02
C ASP A 9 -2.02 -8.28 22.77
N VAL A 10 -1.06 -9.06 22.29
CA VAL A 10 0.13 -8.58 21.60
C VAL A 10 -0.28 -7.99 20.25
N VAL A 11 -0.28 -6.67 20.10
CA VAL A 11 -0.08 -6.02 18.78
C VAL A 11 0.66 -4.69 18.91
N GLU A 12 1.61 -4.62 19.83
CA GLU A 12 2.52 -3.48 19.88
C GLU A 12 3.64 -3.67 18.84
N GLY A 13 3.56 -2.87 17.79
CA GLY A 13 4.75 -2.38 17.09
C GLY A 13 5.05 -2.96 15.70
N ASN A 14 4.26 -2.60 14.67
CA ASN A 14 4.83 -2.49 13.32
C ASN A 14 4.16 -1.45 12.39
N SER A 15 2.94 -0.99 12.68
CA SER A 15 2.14 -0.16 11.76
C SER A 15 2.72 1.23 11.41
N ARG A 16 3.73 1.71 12.14
CA ARG A 16 4.35 3.03 11.89
C ARG A 16 5.22 3.04 10.63
N ASN A 17 5.85 1.92 10.27
CA ASN A 17 6.72 1.85 9.09
C ASN A 17 5.94 1.64 7.79
N ASP A 18 4.79 0.97 7.86
CA ASP A 18 3.90 0.79 6.71
C ASP A 18 3.30 2.12 6.25
N THR A 19 3.00 3.03 7.19
CA THR A 19 2.34 4.31 6.87
C THR A 19 3.25 5.25 6.07
N ALA A 20 4.54 5.33 6.44
CA ALA A 20 5.51 6.14 5.68
C ALA A 20 5.74 5.57 4.27
N THR A 21 5.85 4.25 4.18
CA THR A 21 6.00 3.55 2.89
C THR A 21 4.75 3.73 2.02
N ALA A 22 3.56 3.66 2.61
CA ALA A 22 2.29 3.86 1.90
C ALA A 22 2.17 5.27 1.31
N GLN A 23 2.57 6.30 2.06
CA GLN A 23 2.57 7.69 1.56
C GLN A 23 3.54 7.87 0.38
N LEU A 24 4.76 7.31 0.47
CA LEU A 24 5.72 7.36 -0.63
C LEU A 24 5.19 6.65 -1.89
N VAL A 25 4.51 5.52 -1.71
CA VAL A 25 3.85 4.78 -2.80
C VAL A 25 2.75 5.62 -3.43
N GLU A 26 1.87 6.22 -2.63
CA GLU A 26 0.76 7.05 -3.11
C GLU A 26 1.26 8.26 -3.90
N GLN A 27 2.27 8.94 -3.39
CA GLN A 27 2.89 10.09 -4.04
C GLN A 27 3.64 9.69 -5.31
N GLY A 28 4.33 8.54 -5.32
CA GLY A 28 4.95 7.97 -6.52
C GLY A 28 3.93 7.62 -7.62
N VAL A 29 2.74 7.13 -7.25
CA VAL A 29 1.64 6.87 -8.18
C VAL A 29 1.06 8.16 -8.75
N GLU A 30 0.90 9.19 -7.92
CA GLU A 30 0.45 10.51 -8.35
C GLU A 30 1.43 11.11 -9.37
N PHE A 31 2.73 11.09 -9.08
CA PHE A 31 3.76 11.54 -10.01
C PHE A 31 3.77 10.74 -11.31
N HIS A 32 3.50 9.43 -11.26
CA HIS A 32 3.40 8.62 -12.47
C HIS A 32 2.23 9.07 -13.36
N LYS A 33 1.09 9.45 -12.76
CA LYS A 33 -0.09 9.93 -13.50
C LYS A 33 0.11 11.32 -14.09
N VAL A 34 0.78 12.22 -13.37
CA VAL A 34 0.90 13.64 -13.75
C VAL A 34 2.15 13.92 -14.59
N LEU A 35 3.30 13.38 -14.20
CA LEU A 35 4.63 13.66 -14.78
C LEU A 35 5.20 12.49 -15.59
N GLY A 36 4.63 11.29 -15.42
CA GLY A 36 5.04 10.08 -16.13
C GLY A 36 6.08 9.25 -15.39
N ARG A 37 6.40 8.10 -16.01
CA ARG A 37 7.17 7.01 -15.38
C ARG A 37 8.58 7.40 -14.96
N THR A 38 9.27 8.22 -15.74
CA THR A 38 10.66 8.60 -15.48
C THR A 38 10.79 9.40 -14.19
N VAL A 39 9.92 10.40 -14.00
CA VAL A 39 9.94 11.28 -12.81
C VAL A 39 9.53 10.52 -11.56
N ALA A 40 8.48 9.69 -11.64
CA ALA A 40 8.06 8.83 -10.53
C ALA A 40 9.15 7.84 -10.10
N THR A 41 9.90 7.28 -11.05
CA THR A 41 11.02 6.37 -10.76
C THR A 41 12.16 7.09 -10.05
N ALA A 42 12.51 8.30 -10.48
CA ALA A 42 13.56 9.10 -9.87
C ALA A 42 13.20 9.46 -8.41
N TYR A 43 11.96 9.91 -8.18
CA TYR A 43 11.45 10.23 -6.85
C TYR A 43 11.52 9.03 -5.90
N LEU A 44 11.01 7.86 -6.31
CA LEU A 44 11.04 6.67 -5.47
C LEU A 44 12.48 6.16 -5.20
N LYS A 45 13.40 6.33 -6.15
CA LYS A 45 14.82 6.01 -5.96
C LYS A 45 15.50 6.93 -4.95
N GLU A 46 15.18 8.22 -4.98
CA GLU A 46 15.70 9.22 -4.03
C GLU A 46 15.26 8.90 -2.59
N HIS A 47 14.05 8.35 -2.44
CA HIS A 47 13.52 7.88 -1.15
C HIS A 47 13.96 6.44 -0.78
N HIS A 48 15.00 5.90 -1.43
CA HIS A 48 15.56 4.57 -1.16
C HIS A 48 14.55 3.41 -1.29
N VAL A 49 13.50 3.57 -2.10
CA VAL A 49 12.56 2.50 -2.36
C VAL A 49 13.23 1.44 -3.24
N PRO A 50 13.15 0.14 -2.90
CA PRO A 50 13.75 -0.93 -3.70
C PRO A 50 13.20 -0.94 -5.13
N THR A 51 14.08 -1.19 -6.10
CA THR A 51 13.72 -1.14 -7.53
C THR A 51 12.58 -2.11 -7.88
N GLU A 52 12.55 -3.28 -7.26
CA GLU A 52 11.46 -4.27 -7.35
C GLU A 52 10.09 -3.71 -6.87
N VAL A 53 10.09 -2.93 -5.79
CA VAL A 53 8.89 -2.23 -5.30
C VAL A 53 8.47 -1.13 -6.28
N ILE A 54 9.41 -0.36 -6.82
CA ILE A 54 9.15 0.67 -7.84
C ILE A 54 8.48 0.06 -9.08
N TYR A 55 9.03 -1.03 -9.62
CA TYR A 55 8.43 -1.72 -10.75
C TYR A 55 7.03 -2.23 -10.44
N ARG A 56 6.80 -2.75 -9.22
CA ARG A 56 5.47 -3.20 -8.80
C ARG A 56 4.48 -2.05 -8.73
N ILE A 57 4.85 -0.89 -8.18
CA ILE A 57 3.99 0.29 -8.07
C ILE A 57 3.62 0.82 -9.46
N LEU A 58 4.61 1.02 -10.32
CA LEU A 58 4.41 1.59 -11.66
C LEU A 58 3.68 0.62 -12.59
N SER A 59 3.91 -0.69 -12.45
CA SER A 59 3.20 -1.73 -13.22
C SER A 59 1.78 -1.98 -12.68
N SER A 60 1.59 -1.96 -11.37
CA SER A 60 0.30 -2.24 -10.73
C SER A 60 -0.67 -1.06 -10.80
N SER A 61 -0.17 0.18 -10.95
CA SER A 61 -1.00 1.36 -11.21
C SER A 61 -1.85 1.18 -12.49
N ALA A 62 -1.31 0.51 -13.51
CA ALA A 62 -2.05 0.14 -14.72
C ALA A 62 -3.06 -1.01 -14.49
N ALA A 63 -2.83 -1.87 -13.49
CA ALA A 63 -3.61 -3.09 -13.26
C ALA A 63 -4.80 -2.92 -12.29
N ARG A 64 -4.88 -1.84 -11.50
CA ARG A 64 -6.09 -1.51 -10.71
C ARG A 64 -7.22 -0.93 -11.58
N ARG A 65 -7.42 -1.47 -12.79
CA ARG A 65 -8.73 -1.39 -13.44
C ARG A 65 -9.66 -2.32 -12.68
N GLN A 66 -10.45 -1.70 -11.80
CA GLN A 66 -11.83 -2.08 -11.52
C GLN A 66 -12.00 -3.55 -11.19
N SER A 67 -11.92 -3.90 -9.90
CA SER A 67 -12.73 -5.02 -9.42
C SER A 67 -14.16 -4.74 -9.90
N PRO A 68 -14.76 -5.56 -10.79
CA PRO A 68 -16.15 -5.39 -11.12
C PRO A 68 -16.94 -5.46 -9.81
N PRO A 69 -18.00 -4.65 -9.64
CA PRO A 69 -18.84 -4.76 -8.44
C PRO A 69 -19.24 -6.22 -8.33
N SER A 70 -18.96 -6.82 -7.16
CA SER A 70 -19.31 -8.20 -6.84
C SER A 70 -20.78 -8.37 -7.16
N ARG A 71 -21.05 -8.95 -8.33
CA ARG A 71 -22.40 -9.16 -8.82
C ARG A 71 -22.87 -10.42 -8.14
N THR A 72 -23.29 -10.28 -6.88
CA THR A 72 -24.05 -11.30 -6.17
C THR A 72 -25.20 -11.72 -7.08
N PRO A 73 -25.23 -12.98 -7.57
CA PRO A 73 -26.35 -13.41 -8.37
C PRO A 73 -27.61 -13.42 -7.49
N PRO A 74 -28.76 -12.93 -7.96
CA PRO A 74 -30.00 -13.10 -7.24
C PRO A 74 -30.29 -14.61 -7.16
N ARG A 75 -30.46 -15.14 -5.94
CA ARG A 75 -30.98 -16.50 -5.74
C ARG A 75 -32.42 -16.54 -6.24
N CYS A 76 -32.70 -17.43 -7.18
CA CYS A 76 -34.05 -17.89 -7.51
C CYS A 76 -34.59 -18.78 -6.38
#